data_AF-A0A518CMB3-F1
#
_entry.id   AF-A0A518CMB3-F1
#
_cell.length_a   1.000
_cell.length_b   1.000
_cell.length_c   1.000
_cell.angle_alpha   90.00
_cell.angle_beta   90.00
_cell.angle_gamma   90.00
#
_symmetry.space_group_name_H-M   'P 1'
#
loop_
_entity.id
_entity.type
_entity.pdbx_description
1 polymer ?
#
loop_
_entity_poly.entity_id
_entity_poly.type
_entity_poly.pdbx_seq_one_letter_code
_entity_poly.pdbx_strand_id
1 'polypeptide(L)'
;MSQFPTLSLIPTGTPEHPRFVICKLPRLYWTGTDWSPELKAALLFSDQQVAGKAAFELLSKSSESSKKFRFVAPIEVEVRADDVLDLIDLQVWLINASRLYVDYKKAGLPNATALLSIDWTELKEVEE
;
A
#
# COMPACT_ATOMS: atom_id res chain seq x y z
N MET A 1 0.96 17.75 -19.16
CA MET A 1 0.48 17.46 -17.79
C MET A 1 1.14 16.17 -17.37
N SER A 2 1.88 16.17 -16.24
CA SER A 2 2.47 14.93 -15.72
C SER A 2 1.35 14.13 -15.08
N GLN A 3 0.95 13.03 -15.73
CA GLN A 3 -0.02 12.10 -15.17
C GLN A 3 0.75 11.14 -14.26
N PHE A 4 0.46 11.17 -12.96
CA PHE A 4 1.02 10.18 -12.04
C PHE A 4 0.61 8.78 -12.51
N PRO A 5 1.55 7.81 -12.59
CA PRO A 5 1.21 6.48 -13.02
C PRO A 5 0.28 5.83 -12.00
N THR A 6 -0.89 5.37 -12.43
CA THR A 6 -1.71 4.48 -11.61
C THR A 6 -1.18 3.07 -11.77
N LEU A 7 -0.76 2.45 -10.66
CA LEU A 7 -0.37 1.04 -10.61
C LEU A 7 -1.50 0.18 -10.07
N SER A 8 -1.69 -0.99 -10.67
CA SER A 8 -2.65 -2.00 -10.25
C SER A 8 -1.95 -3.33 -10.03
N LEU A 9 -2.37 -4.06 -9.00
CA LEU A 9 -2.01 -5.47 -8.82
C LEU A 9 -3.04 -6.34 -9.54
N ILE A 10 -2.58 -7.18 -10.46
CA ILE A 10 -3.45 -8.10 -11.19
C ILE A 10 -3.18 -9.53 -10.70
N PRO A 11 -4.19 -10.22 -10.16
CA PRO A 11 -4.08 -11.64 -9.85
C PRO A 11 -4.02 -12.45 -11.17
N THR A 12 -3.06 -13.36 -11.27
CA THR A 12 -2.79 -14.17 -12.48
C THR A 12 -2.63 -15.66 -12.18
N GLY A 13 -2.56 -16.06 -10.90
CA GLY A 13 -2.47 -17.45 -10.45
C GLY A 13 -3.83 -18.07 -10.12
N THR A 14 -3.80 -19.28 -9.57
CA THR A 14 -4.99 -19.95 -9.02
C THR A 14 -5.13 -19.66 -7.52
N PRO A 15 -6.28 -19.93 -6.88
CA PRO A 15 -6.41 -19.79 -5.42
C PRO A 15 -5.37 -20.59 -4.62
N GLU A 16 -4.98 -21.78 -5.09
CA GLU A 16 -3.99 -22.66 -4.46
C GLU A 16 -2.55 -22.19 -4.72
N HIS A 17 -2.34 -21.48 -5.83
CA HIS A 17 -1.05 -20.97 -6.27
C HIS A 17 -1.18 -19.51 -6.71
N PRO A 18 -1.42 -18.59 -5.75
CA PRO A 18 -1.66 -17.19 -6.07
C PRO A 18 -0.41 -16.58 -6.72
N ARG A 19 -0.63 -15.79 -7.77
CA ARG A 19 0.41 -15.01 -8.44
C ARG A 19 -0.14 -13.62 -8.72
N PHE A 20 0.71 -12.62 -8.56
CA PHE A 20 0.37 -11.23 -8.76
C PHE A 20 1.39 -10.59 -9.71
N VAL A 21 0.91 -9.69 -10.57
CA VAL A 21 1.76 -8.83 -11.41
C VAL A 21 1.42 -7.37 -11.15
N ILE A 22 2.41 -6.50 -11.29
CA ILE A 22 2.22 -5.05 -11.23
C ILE A 22 2.00 -4.54 -12.66
N CYS A 23 0.94 -3.77 -12.86
CA CYS A 23 0.56 -3.19 -14.15
C CYS A 23 0.37 -1.68 -14.04
N LYS A 24 0.80 -0.91 -15.04
CA LYS A 24 0.47 0.52 -15.21
C LYS A 24 -0.28 0.75 -16.52
N LEU A 25 -1.05 1.84 -16.61
CA LEU A 25 -1.74 2.18 -17.86
C LEU A 25 -0.80 2.79 -18.91
N PRO A 26 -1.02 2.50 -20.22
CA PRO A 26 -1.97 1.52 -20.77
C PRO A 26 -1.34 0.12 -20.85
N ARG A 27 -1.65 -0.77 -19.89
CA ARG A 27 -1.26 -2.20 -19.84
C ARG A 27 0.22 -2.49 -20.07
N LEU A 28 1.09 -1.81 -19.34
CA LEU A 28 2.49 -2.19 -19.23
C LEU A 28 2.73 -2.93 -17.92
N TYR A 29 3.39 -4.08 -18.00
CA TYR A 29 3.71 -4.96 -16.88
C TYR A 29 5.14 -4.75 -16.40
N TRP A 30 5.33 -4.70 -15.08
CA TRP A 30 6.66 -4.57 -14.49
C TRP A 30 7.43 -5.88 -14.64
N THR A 31 8.63 -5.81 -15.24
CA THR A 31 9.51 -6.98 -15.45
C THR A 31 10.49 -7.21 -14.30
N GLY A 32 10.52 -6.30 -13.31
CA GLY A 32 11.57 -6.25 -12.28
C GLY A 32 12.62 -5.18 -12.54
N THR A 33 12.81 -4.80 -13.81
CA THR A 33 13.79 -3.78 -14.23
C THR A 33 13.18 -2.72 -15.15
N ASP A 34 12.18 -3.08 -15.94
CA ASP A 34 11.52 -2.18 -16.90
C ASP A 34 10.03 -2.54 -17.08
N TRP A 35 9.37 -1.89 -18.03
CA TRP A 35 7.98 -2.05 -18.38
C TRP A 35 7.82 -2.73 -19.73
N SER A 36 7.04 -3.80 -19.79
CA SER A 36 6.77 -4.56 -21.01
C SER A 36 5.28 -4.58 -21.36
N PRO A 37 4.89 -4.49 -22.64
CA PRO A 37 3.50 -4.75 -23.05
C PRO A 37 3.13 -6.24 -22.97
N GLU A 38 4.11 -7.13 -22.81
CA GLU A 38 3.91 -8.56 -22.77
C GLU A 38 3.73 -9.08 -21.34
N LEU A 39 2.56 -9.63 -21.02
CA LEU A 39 2.28 -10.22 -19.70
C LEU A 39 3.27 -11.34 -19.33
N LYS A 40 3.72 -12.14 -20.31
CA LYS A 40 4.68 -13.23 -20.09
C LYS A 40 6.06 -12.76 -19.61
N ALA A 41 6.40 -11.49 -19.82
CA ALA A 41 7.64 -10.88 -19.35
C ALA A 41 7.50 -10.27 -17.94
N ALA A 42 6.30 -10.30 -17.36
CA ALA A 42 6.04 -9.71 -16.06
C ALA A 42 6.75 -10.49 -14.94
N LEU A 43 7.30 -9.76 -13.97
CA LEU A 43 7.75 -10.34 -12.72
C LEU A 43 6.54 -10.85 -11.94
N LEU A 44 6.53 -12.15 -11.66
CA LEU A 44 5.49 -12.79 -10.87
C LEU A 44 5.85 -12.73 -9.39
N PHE A 45 4.93 -12.21 -8.59
CA PHE A 45 5.00 -12.23 -7.14
C PHE A 45 4.12 -13.35 -6.61
N SER A 46 4.64 -14.17 -5.70
CA SER A 46 3.87 -15.23 -5.03
C SER A 46 3.00 -14.74 -3.88
N ASP A 47 3.22 -13.51 -3.43
CA ASP A 47 2.54 -12.90 -2.30
C ASP A 47 2.05 -11.49 -2.64
N GLN A 48 0.83 -11.17 -2.22
CA GLN A 48 0.19 -9.89 -2.53
C GLN A 48 0.85 -8.72 -1.78
N GLN A 49 1.33 -8.94 -0.56
CA GLN A 49 1.97 -7.90 0.24
C GLN A 49 3.32 -7.51 -0.36
N VAL A 50 4.11 -8.50 -0.81
CA VAL A 50 5.37 -8.27 -1.52
C VAL A 50 5.14 -7.50 -2.82
N ALA A 51 4.12 -7.89 -3.61
CA ALA A 51 3.76 -7.17 -4.83
C ALA A 51 3.32 -5.73 -4.55
N GLY A 52 2.53 -5.52 -3.48
CA GLY A 52 2.07 -4.21 -3.05
C GLY A 52 3.20 -3.30 -2.61
N LYS A 53 4.17 -3.83 -1.83
CA LYS A 53 5.37 -3.09 -1.44
C LYS A 53 6.19 -2.65 -2.64
N ALA A 54 6.43 -3.55 -3.60
CA ALA A 54 7.15 -3.21 -4.83
C ALA A 54 6.42 -2.14 -5.66
N ALA A 55 5.08 -2.21 -5.76
CA ALA A 55 4.29 -1.19 -6.43
C ALA A 55 4.38 0.17 -5.71
N PHE A 56 4.35 0.19 -4.38
CA PHE A 56 4.51 1.39 -3.58
C PHE A 56 5.89 2.05 -3.79
N GLU A 57 6.96 1.26 -3.84
CA GLU A 57 8.31 1.76 -4.12
C GLU A 57 8.43 2.37 -5.52
N LEU A 58 7.83 1.73 -6.53
CA LEU A 58 7.76 2.26 -7.91
C LEU A 58 7.01 3.60 -7.96
N LEU A 59 5.87 3.69 -7.29
CA LEU A 59 5.10 4.94 -7.17
C LEU A 59 5.92 6.03 -6.49
N SER A 60 6.56 5.69 -5.36
CA SER A 60 7.39 6.63 -4.59
C SER A 60 8.50 7.22 -5.45
N LYS A 61 9.26 6.38 -6.15
CA LYS A 61 10.32 6.81 -7.08
C LYS A 61 9.77 7.67 -8.22
N SER A 62 8.62 7.31 -8.79
CA SER A 62 8.01 8.09 -9.89
C SER A 62 7.58 9.50 -9.47
N SER A 63 7.37 9.71 -8.17
CA SER A 63 6.92 10.99 -7.59
C SER A 63 8.03 11.80 -6.92
N GLU A 64 9.28 11.32 -6.92
CA GLU A 64 10.37 11.89 -6.12
C GLU A 64 10.69 13.36 -6.48
N SER A 65 10.55 13.73 -7.76
CA SER A 65 10.74 15.09 -8.25
C SER A 65 9.53 16.01 -8.08
N SER A 66 8.39 15.48 -7.61
CA SER A 66 7.15 16.24 -7.45
C SER A 66 7.15 17.04 -6.15
N LYS A 67 6.40 18.15 -6.12
CA LYS A 67 6.19 18.92 -4.89
C LYS A 67 5.49 18.03 -3.85
N LYS A 68 6.14 17.84 -2.70
CA LYS A 68 5.64 17.01 -1.61
C LYS A 68 4.69 17.83 -0.72
N PHE A 69 3.48 17.32 -0.54
CA PHE A 69 2.53 17.78 0.47
C PHE A 69 2.36 16.66 1.51
N ARG A 70 2.45 16.99 2.80
CA ARG A 70 2.30 16.02 3.89
C ARG A 70 1.09 16.41 4.73
N PHE A 71 0.18 15.46 4.88
CA PHE A 71 -0.96 15.55 5.78
C PHE A 71 -0.85 14.41 6.78
N VAL A 72 -1.20 14.66 8.04
CA VAL A 72 -1.18 13.68 9.13
C VAL A 72 -2.55 13.68 9.77
N ALA A 73 -3.11 12.50 9.95
CA ALA A 73 -4.35 12.29 10.69
C ALA A 73 -4.09 11.24 11.77
N PRO A 74 -4.53 11.45 13.02
CA PRO A 74 -4.39 10.46 14.08
C PRO A 74 -5.31 9.26 13.82
N ILE A 75 -4.88 8.08 14.29
CA ILE A 75 -5.73 6.89 14.38
C ILE A 75 -6.08 6.69 15.85
N GLU A 76 -7.37 6.66 16.15
CA GLU A 76 -7.90 6.34 17.47
C GLU A 76 -8.22 4.84 17.51
N VAL A 77 -7.81 4.19 18.61
CA VAL A 77 -8.00 2.75 18.81
C VAL A 77 -8.70 2.55 20.15
N GLU A 78 -9.98 2.15 20.11
CA GLU A 78 -10.73 1.72 21.29
C GLU A 78 -10.62 0.20 21.42
N VAL A 79 -10.19 -0.29 22.58
CA VAL A 79 -10.10 -1.72 22.90
C VAL A 79 -10.99 -2.02 24.09
N ARG A 80 -11.81 -3.08 23.99
CA ARG A 80 -12.62 -3.60 25.11
C ARG A 80 -12.06 -4.95 25.51
N ALA A 81 -11.58 -5.06 26.75
CA ALA A 81 -10.96 -6.26 27.29
C ALA A 81 -11.40 -6.47 28.76
N ASP A 82 -11.42 -7.73 29.19
CA ASP A 82 -11.71 -8.09 30.59
C ASP A 82 -10.48 -7.86 31.51
N ASP A 83 -9.28 -7.87 30.93
CA ASP A 83 -7.99 -7.68 31.60
C ASP A 83 -7.30 -6.38 31.15
N VAL A 84 -6.32 -5.92 31.94
CA VAL A 84 -5.46 -4.78 31.60
C VAL A 84 -4.63 -5.14 30.37
N LEU A 85 -4.71 -4.29 29.35
CA LEU A 85 -3.96 -4.44 28.12
C LEU A 85 -2.65 -3.65 28.21
N ASP A 86 -1.52 -4.28 27.90
CA ASP A 86 -0.25 -3.58 27.77
C ASP A 86 -0.15 -2.86 26.40
N LEU A 87 0.35 -1.63 26.40
CA LEU A 87 0.47 -0.82 25.19
C LEU A 87 1.43 -1.44 24.17
N ILE A 88 2.51 -2.09 24.60
CA ILE A 88 3.48 -2.70 23.68
C ILE A 88 2.83 -3.89 22.98
N ASP A 89 2.08 -4.73 23.71
CA ASP A 89 1.33 -5.82 23.11
C ASP A 89 0.28 -5.33 22.10
N LEU A 90 -0.42 -4.23 22.41
CA LEU A 90 -1.34 -3.58 21.47
C LEU A 90 -0.63 -3.09 20.21
N GLN A 91 0.52 -2.42 20.36
CA GLN A 91 1.31 -1.93 19.23
C GLN A 91 1.78 -3.09 18.35
N VAL A 92 2.31 -4.16 18.94
CA VAL A 92 2.74 -5.36 18.19
C VAL A 92 1.57 -5.98 17.45
N TRP A 93 0.41 -6.10 18.09
CA TRP A 93 -0.78 -6.59 17.43
C TRP A 93 -1.22 -5.68 16.28
N LEU A 94 -1.27 -4.35 16.46
CA LEU A 94 -1.63 -3.39 15.42
C LEU A 94 -0.66 -3.40 14.24
N ILE A 95 0.64 -3.50 14.49
CA ILE A 95 1.67 -3.61 13.44
C ILE A 95 1.38 -4.84 12.55
N ASN A 96 0.98 -5.96 13.15
CA ASN A 96 0.73 -7.21 12.43
C ASN A 96 -0.66 -7.29 11.78
N ALA A 97 -1.68 -6.72 12.44
CA ALA A 97 -3.08 -6.86 12.03
C ALA A 97 -3.55 -5.74 11.09
N SER A 98 -2.95 -4.55 11.17
CA SER A 98 -3.44 -3.39 10.45
C SER A 98 -3.29 -3.53 8.93
N ARG A 99 -4.41 -3.29 8.25
CA ARG A 99 -4.44 -3.15 6.79
C ARG A 99 -5.15 -1.88 6.43
N LEU A 100 -4.46 -0.98 5.74
CA LEU A 100 -5.09 0.22 5.21
C LEU A 100 -5.83 -0.13 3.91
N TYR A 101 -7.15 -0.09 3.94
CA TYR A 101 -7.98 -0.24 2.76
C TYR A 101 -8.35 1.13 2.20
N VAL A 102 -8.07 1.34 0.92
CA VAL A 102 -8.40 2.57 0.20
C VAL A 102 -9.38 2.21 -0.90
N ASP A 103 -10.60 2.76 -0.82
CA ASP A 103 -11.58 2.59 -1.88
C ASP A 103 -11.32 3.57 -3.04
N TYR A 104 -10.58 3.09 -4.04
CA TYR A 104 -10.31 3.84 -5.27
C TYR A 104 -11.52 4.00 -6.21
N LYS A 105 -12.72 3.48 -5.86
CA LYS A 105 -13.94 3.67 -6.66
C LYS A 105 -14.52 5.07 -6.54
N LYS A 106 -14.14 5.85 -5.52
CA LYS A 106 -14.38 7.30 -5.46
C LYS A 106 -13.27 8.03 -6.22
N ALA A 107 -13.61 9.12 -6.91
CA ALA A 107 -12.64 9.88 -7.71
C ALA A 107 -11.39 10.17 -6.87
N GLY A 108 -10.25 9.64 -7.32
CA GLY A 108 -8.96 9.85 -6.65
C GLY A 108 -8.52 11.31 -6.69
N LEU A 109 -7.34 11.60 -6.13
CA LEU A 109 -6.81 12.96 -6.16
C LEU A 109 -6.48 13.36 -7.61
N PRO A 110 -6.98 14.51 -8.11
CA PRO A 110 -6.69 14.96 -9.45
C PRO A 110 -5.20 15.37 -9.55
N ASN A 111 -4.49 14.80 -10.52
CA ASN A 111 -3.07 15.08 -10.77
C ASN A 111 -2.16 14.92 -9.54
N ALA A 112 -2.47 13.98 -8.65
CA ALA A 112 -1.63 13.65 -7.51
C ALA A 112 -1.73 12.16 -7.17
N THR A 113 -0.71 11.66 -6.48
CA THR A 113 -0.75 10.33 -5.84
C THR A 113 -0.66 10.50 -4.34
N ALA A 114 -1.33 9.62 -3.60
CA ALA A 114 -1.22 9.56 -2.14
C ALA A 114 -0.39 8.34 -1.76
N LEU A 115 0.69 8.59 -1.02
CA LEU A 115 1.45 7.56 -0.35
C LEU A 115 0.98 7.52 1.09
N LEU A 116 0.45 6.39 1.52
CA LEU A 116 -0.14 6.23 2.84
C LEU A 116 0.75 5.31 3.67
N SER A 117 0.96 5.72 4.91
CA SER A 117 1.71 4.97 5.91
C SER A 117 1.02 5.15 7.24
N ILE A 118 1.08 4.12 8.08
CA ILE A 118 0.66 4.24 9.48
C ILE A 118 1.92 4.22 10.34
N ASP A 119 2.04 5.21 11.22
CA ASP A 119 3.13 5.30 12.17
C ASP A 119 2.62 4.94 13.57
N TRP A 120 2.87 3.72 14.00
CA TRP A 120 2.42 3.22 15.29
C TRP A 120 3.27 3.70 16.46
N THR A 121 4.42 4.36 16.22
CA THR A 121 5.25 4.90 17.32
C THR A 121 4.62 6.10 18.00
N GLU A 122 3.62 6.73 17.35
CA GLU A 122 2.84 7.84 17.90
C GLU A 122 1.59 7.35 18.68
N LEU A 123 1.36 6.03 18.78
CA LEU A 123 0.27 5.48 19.60
C LEU A 123 0.62 5.64 21.09
N LYS A 124 -0.28 6.27 21.84
CA LYS A 124 -0.13 6.55 23.26
C LYS A 124 -1.43 6.29 24.01
N GLU A 125 -1.31 5.90 25.28
CA GLU A 125 -2.43 5.89 26.21
C GLU A 125 -2.93 7.33 26.45
N VAL A 126 -4.24 7.46 26.61
CA VAL A 126 -4.91 8.72 26.96
C VAL A 126 -5.62 8.48 28.28
N GLU A 127 -5.30 9.28 29.31
CA GLU A 127 -6.02 9.28 30.57
C GLU A 127 -7.37 10.00 30.37
N GLU A 128 -8.47 9.38 30.80
CA GLU A 128 -9.81 10.00 30.83
C GLU A 128 -9.97 11.04 31.94
#